data_AF-A0A4U5P069-F1
#
_entry.id   AF-A0A4U5P069-F1
#
_cell.length_a   1.000
_cell.length_b   1.000
_cell.length_c   1.000
_cell.angle_alpha   90.00
_cell.angle_beta   90.00
_cell.angle_gamma   90.00
#
_symmetry.space_group_name_H-M   'P 1'
#
loop_
_entity.id
_entity.type
_entity.pdbx_description
1 polymer ?
#
loop_
_entity_poly.entity_id
_entity_poly.type
_entity_poly.pdbx_seq_one_letter_code
_entity_poly.pdbx_strand_id
1 'polypeptide(L)'
;MAGKGTIFMPFSCTDKTSDPVDIGDFKCTLVGAYHKCPRNALESGQRCQIIRCQPKTDGRTTLWSCSAVGTLARTNSSKDDQFVFHFWNASFGNGYTEFHAHYNELMLSKACNIVAGSENRVYLEVDDSFIADLSQPNNPLIASHDDVAKLKIDGEEIWVPKKGLSYHSKFFDVFFNGDFKEKSEDCYELKDIKLEDFLPFLGIVHCLAVPIDENSLEGLLKLGDFFRCKIVLDRCEEYLKNAPIKIFPLLKKLELAEECKLKSTLADVIGKASTVQLKRMTWEGEMSAYARSLMSLKFRLNDS
;
A
#
# COMPACT_ATOMS: atom_id res chain seq x y z
N MET A 1 8.11 8.07 -17.93
CA MET A 1 8.24 9.53 -18.19
C MET A 1 7.38 10.24 -17.17
N ALA A 2 7.89 11.31 -16.54
CA ALA A 2 7.09 12.11 -15.60
C ALA A 2 5.92 12.76 -16.34
N GLY A 3 4.69 12.44 -15.93
CA GLY A 3 3.46 13.01 -16.47
C GLY A 3 2.92 14.08 -15.52
N LYS A 4 2.44 15.21 -16.05
CA LYS A 4 1.78 16.26 -15.27
C LYS A 4 0.33 16.39 -15.70
N GLY A 5 -0.54 16.64 -14.74
CA GLY A 5 -1.96 16.87 -15.00
C GLY A 5 -2.60 17.81 -14.00
N THR A 6 -3.81 18.24 -14.35
CA THR A 6 -4.62 19.11 -13.50
C THR A 6 -6.07 18.68 -13.57
N ILE A 7 -6.72 18.56 -12.42
CA ILE A 7 -8.13 18.18 -12.31
C ILE A 7 -8.90 19.30 -11.61
N PHE A 8 -10.07 19.65 -12.13
CA PHE A 8 -10.98 20.58 -11.46
C PHE A 8 -11.51 19.96 -10.17
N MET A 9 -11.39 20.69 -9.06
CA MET A 9 -11.93 20.27 -7.76
C MET A 9 -13.23 21.06 -7.50
N PRO A 10 -14.37 20.38 -7.27
CA PRO A 10 -15.63 21.06 -7.02
C PRO A 10 -15.61 21.88 -5.72
N PHE A 11 -16.37 22.99 -5.70
CA PHE A 11 -16.48 23.87 -4.53
C PHE A 11 -17.33 23.28 -3.41
N SER A 12 -18.36 22.52 -3.77
CA SER A 12 -19.29 21.88 -2.86
C SER A 12 -18.93 20.42 -2.66
N CYS A 13 -19.31 19.87 -1.50
CA CYS A 13 -19.29 18.43 -1.31
C CYS A 13 -20.11 17.73 -2.39
N THR A 14 -19.61 16.59 -2.84
CA THR A 14 -20.24 15.79 -3.88
C THR A 14 -19.81 14.34 -3.73
N ASP A 15 -20.69 13.42 -4.13
CA ASP A 15 -20.34 12.00 -4.27
C ASP A 15 -19.90 11.66 -5.70
N LYS A 16 -19.89 12.64 -6.60
CA LYS A 16 -19.55 12.42 -8.01
C LYS A 16 -18.05 12.22 -8.17
N THR A 17 -17.69 11.29 -9.05
CA THR A 17 -16.32 11.14 -9.54
C THR A 17 -16.10 12.12 -10.69
N SER A 18 -14.94 12.77 -10.75
CA SER A 18 -14.58 13.65 -11.87
C SER A 18 -14.35 12.85 -13.16
N ASP A 19 -14.34 13.52 -14.30
CA ASP A 19 -13.80 12.93 -15.51
C ASP A 19 -12.32 12.55 -15.31
N PRO A 20 -11.86 11.42 -15.89
CA PRO A 20 -10.48 10.99 -15.79
C PRO A 20 -9.56 11.92 -16.58
N VAL A 21 -8.41 12.25 -15.98
CA VAL A 21 -7.32 12.96 -16.64
C VAL A 21 -6.16 12.00 -16.85
N ASP A 22 -5.71 11.93 -18.09
CA ASP A 22 -4.58 11.13 -18.53
C ASP A 22 -3.26 11.77 -18.10
N ILE A 23 -2.43 11.03 -17.36
CA ILE A 23 -1.16 11.51 -16.81
C ILE A 23 -0.11 10.41 -17.02
N GLY A 24 0.73 10.57 -18.05
CA GLY A 24 1.63 9.52 -18.49
C GLY A 24 0.83 8.27 -18.90
N ASP A 25 1.13 7.13 -18.27
CA ASP A 25 0.45 5.84 -18.49
C ASP A 25 -0.74 5.61 -17.54
N PHE A 26 -1.11 6.63 -16.77
CA PHE A 26 -2.16 6.55 -15.75
C PHE A 26 -3.36 7.45 -16.08
N LYS A 27 -4.48 7.14 -15.45
CA LYS A 27 -5.71 7.94 -15.37
C LYS A 27 -5.92 8.32 -13.92
N CYS A 28 -6.10 9.61 -13.67
CA CYS A 28 -6.39 10.11 -12.34
C CYS A 28 -7.79 10.73 -12.29
N THR A 29 -8.51 10.49 -11.20
CA THR A 29 -9.82 11.08 -10.92
C THR A 29 -9.89 11.60 -9.49
N LEU A 30 -10.80 12.54 -9.26
CA LEU A 30 -11.23 12.93 -7.93
C LEU A 30 -12.49 12.15 -7.58
N VAL A 31 -12.49 11.48 -6.42
CA VAL A 31 -13.63 10.67 -5.96
C VAL A 31 -14.35 11.43 -4.86
N GLY A 32 -15.46 12.05 -5.23
CA GLY A 32 -16.23 12.88 -4.33
C GLY A 32 -15.41 14.03 -3.71
N ALA A 33 -16.03 14.74 -2.78
CA ALA A 33 -15.40 15.73 -1.92
C ALA A 33 -16.18 15.79 -0.62
N TYR A 34 -15.52 15.60 0.52
CA TYR A 34 -16.22 15.27 1.75
C TYR A 34 -15.75 16.13 2.95
N HIS A 35 -16.71 16.48 3.82
CA HIS A 35 -16.44 17.01 5.16
C HIS A 35 -16.02 15.91 6.16
N LYS A 36 -15.97 14.64 5.73
CA LYS A 36 -15.59 13.47 6.53
C LYS A 36 -14.74 12.54 5.65
N CYS A 37 -13.79 11.82 6.21
CA CYS A 37 -13.06 10.79 5.46
C CYS A 37 -13.74 9.44 5.71
N PRO A 38 -13.99 8.62 4.67
CA PRO A 38 -14.62 7.31 4.85
C PRO A 38 -13.67 6.31 5.51
N ARG A 39 -12.35 6.50 5.41
CA ARG A 39 -11.35 5.61 6.04
C ARG A 39 -10.95 6.06 7.44
N ASN A 40 -10.79 7.37 7.65
CA ASN A 40 -10.19 7.92 8.85
C ASN A 40 -11.06 9.01 9.49
N ALA A 41 -10.95 9.17 10.82
CA ALA A 41 -11.52 10.37 11.42
C ALA A 41 -10.66 11.56 11.03
N LEU A 42 -11.32 12.61 10.56
CA LEU A 42 -10.69 13.90 10.31
C LEU A 42 -10.51 14.63 11.64
N GLU A 43 -9.43 15.40 11.74
CA GLU A 43 -9.27 16.38 12.81
C GLU A 43 -10.26 17.54 12.62
N SER A 44 -10.52 18.29 13.69
CA SER A 44 -11.44 19.44 13.63
C SER A 44 -10.96 20.45 12.58
N GLY A 45 -11.85 20.81 11.65
CA GLY A 45 -11.53 21.75 10.56
C GLY A 45 -10.78 21.13 9.38
N GLN A 46 -10.61 19.80 9.32
CA GLN A 46 -10.10 19.13 8.13
C GLN A 46 -11.24 18.74 7.17
N ARG A 47 -10.90 18.72 5.87
CA ARG A 47 -11.71 18.16 4.79
C ARG A 47 -10.92 17.08 4.07
N CYS A 48 -11.61 16.18 3.38
CA CYS A 48 -11.02 15.08 2.63
C CYS A 48 -11.32 15.21 1.14
N GLN A 49 -10.26 15.22 0.33
CA GLN A 49 -10.35 14.99 -1.12
C GLN A 49 -9.73 13.63 -1.42
N ILE A 50 -10.50 12.73 -2.04
CA ILE A 50 -9.97 11.43 -2.48
C ILE A 50 -9.45 11.59 -3.90
N ILE A 51 -8.22 11.13 -4.12
CA ILE A 51 -7.54 11.13 -5.40
C ILE A 51 -7.35 9.66 -5.78
N ARG A 52 -7.89 9.24 -6.92
CA ARG A 52 -7.73 7.89 -7.44
C ARG A 52 -6.76 7.90 -8.61
N CYS A 53 -5.86 6.94 -8.65
CA CYS A 53 -4.92 6.74 -9.76
C CYS A 53 -4.93 5.26 -10.17
N GLN A 54 -5.02 5.01 -11.48
CA GLN A 54 -5.05 3.67 -12.09
C GLN A 54 -4.35 3.70 -13.45
N PRO A 55 -3.77 2.58 -13.93
CA PRO A 55 -3.18 2.54 -15.27
C PRO A 55 -4.26 2.71 -16.35
N LYS A 56 -3.89 3.27 -17.50
CA LYS A 56 -4.82 3.51 -18.63
C LYS A 56 -5.37 2.22 -19.20
N THR A 57 -4.51 1.21 -19.25
CA THR A 57 -4.77 -0.16 -19.63
C THR A 57 -4.54 -1.02 -18.41
N ASP A 58 -5.59 -1.67 -17.94
CA ASP A 58 -5.54 -2.59 -16.80
C ASP A 58 -6.00 -3.97 -17.25
N GLY A 59 -5.37 -4.98 -16.69
CA GLY A 59 -5.66 -6.38 -16.94
C GLY A 59 -5.35 -7.15 -15.67
N ARG A 60 -6.00 -8.30 -15.49
CA ARG A 60 -5.88 -9.07 -14.24
C ARG A 60 -4.43 -9.47 -13.92
N THR A 61 -3.59 -9.66 -14.94
CA THR A 61 -2.17 -9.97 -14.86
C THR A 61 -1.25 -8.74 -14.84
N THR A 62 -1.81 -7.52 -14.79
CA THR A 62 -1.02 -6.29 -14.82
C THR A 62 -0.47 -5.99 -13.44
N LEU A 63 0.86 -6.06 -13.29
CA LEU A 63 1.56 -5.55 -12.12
C LEU A 63 1.90 -4.08 -12.35
N TRP A 64 1.52 -3.22 -11.42
CA TRP A 64 1.83 -1.80 -11.51
C TRP A 64 1.98 -1.10 -10.16
N SER A 65 2.76 -0.02 -10.20
CA SER A 65 2.86 0.94 -9.10
C SER A 65 3.09 2.35 -9.66
N CYS A 66 2.69 3.36 -8.91
CA CYS A 66 2.86 4.76 -9.27
C CYS A 66 3.10 5.59 -8.01
N SER A 67 4.14 6.41 -7.99
CA SER A 67 4.35 7.45 -6.99
C SER A 67 4.01 8.80 -7.61
N ALA A 68 3.12 9.55 -6.96
CA ALA A 68 2.70 10.85 -7.42
C ALA A 68 2.76 11.88 -6.30
N VAL A 69 3.05 13.11 -6.69
CA VAL A 69 3.07 14.29 -5.83
C VAL A 69 2.15 15.35 -6.40
N GLY A 70 1.65 16.24 -5.56
CA GLY A 70 0.74 17.26 -6.04
C GLY A 70 0.38 18.32 -5.04
N THR A 71 -0.44 19.26 -5.49
CA THR A 71 -0.99 20.33 -4.66
C THR A 71 -2.47 20.52 -4.90
N LEU A 72 -3.17 20.93 -3.84
CA LEU A 72 -4.50 21.53 -3.94
C LEU A 72 -4.31 23.05 -3.92
N ALA A 73 -4.81 23.73 -4.95
CA ALA A 73 -4.63 25.15 -5.10
C ALA A 73 -5.87 25.85 -5.67
N ARG A 74 -6.02 27.12 -5.32
CA ARG A 74 -7.02 28.00 -5.92
C ARG A 74 -6.35 28.83 -7.00
N THR A 75 -6.89 28.82 -8.21
CA THR A 75 -6.23 29.36 -9.41
C THR A 75 -7.17 30.29 -10.18
N ASN A 76 -6.70 31.50 -10.49
CA ASN A 76 -7.35 32.41 -11.44
C ASN A 76 -6.52 32.49 -12.71
N SER A 77 -6.89 31.72 -13.73
CA SER A 77 -6.14 31.67 -14.99
C SER A 77 -6.11 33.02 -15.73
N SER A 78 -7.10 33.89 -15.54
CA SER A 78 -7.16 35.20 -16.20
C SER A 78 -6.18 36.21 -15.60
N LYS A 79 -5.79 36.03 -14.34
CA LYS A 79 -4.87 36.92 -13.62
C LYS A 79 -3.49 36.31 -13.39
N ASP A 80 -3.30 35.04 -13.78
CA ASP A 80 -2.11 34.24 -13.47
C ASP A 80 -1.81 34.17 -11.96
N ASP A 81 -2.88 34.19 -11.14
CA ASP A 81 -2.78 34.13 -9.68
C ASP A 81 -3.07 32.71 -9.17
N GLN A 82 -2.22 32.23 -8.26
CA GLN A 82 -2.39 30.94 -7.60
C GLN A 82 -2.15 31.03 -6.10
N PHE A 83 -2.96 30.32 -5.33
CA PHE A 83 -2.73 30.07 -3.91
C PHE A 83 -2.80 28.58 -3.60
N VAL A 84 -1.64 27.99 -3.29
CA VAL A 84 -1.54 26.60 -2.82
C VAL A 84 -1.94 26.53 -1.36
N PHE A 85 -2.89 25.66 -1.03
CA PHE A 85 -3.37 25.48 0.34
C PHE A 85 -3.09 24.08 0.91
N HIS A 86 -2.63 23.14 0.09
CA HIS A 86 -2.21 21.82 0.53
C HIS A 86 -1.20 21.19 -0.44
N PHE A 87 -0.19 20.51 0.11
CA PHE A 87 0.74 19.66 -0.63
C PHE A 87 0.51 18.22 -0.21
N TRP A 88 0.62 17.28 -1.16
CA TRP A 88 0.48 15.86 -0.90
C TRP A 88 1.46 15.04 -1.72
N ASN A 89 1.78 13.85 -1.21
CA ASN A 89 2.48 12.79 -1.90
C ASN A 89 1.83 11.45 -1.58
N ALA A 90 1.79 10.56 -2.56
CA ALA A 90 1.17 9.26 -2.41
C ALA A 90 1.80 8.23 -3.34
N SER A 91 1.70 6.97 -2.95
CA SER A 91 1.94 5.84 -3.86
C SER A 91 0.63 5.09 -4.10
N PHE A 92 0.52 4.49 -5.27
CA PHE A 92 -0.61 3.73 -5.77
C PHE A 92 -0.09 2.42 -6.37
N GLY A 93 -0.92 1.40 -6.40
CA GLY A 93 -0.57 0.12 -7.02
C GLY A 93 -1.73 -0.86 -6.97
N ASN A 94 -1.46 -2.12 -7.35
CA ASN A 94 -2.42 -3.21 -7.20
C ASN A 94 -2.97 -3.24 -5.76
N GLY A 95 -4.30 -3.29 -5.61
CA GLY A 95 -4.98 -3.28 -4.31
C GLY A 95 -5.06 -1.91 -3.60
N TYR A 96 -4.36 -0.88 -4.08
CA TYR A 96 -4.36 0.46 -3.46
C TYR A 96 -4.38 1.57 -4.51
N THR A 97 -5.58 1.99 -4.89
CA THR A 97 -5.78 2.96 -5.99
C THR A 97 -6.20 4.34 -5.51
N GLU A 98 -6.45 4.52 -4.21
CA GLU A 98 -7.02 5.74 -3.65
C GLU A 98 -6.14 6.33 -2.54
N PHE A 99 -5.93 7.64 -2.62
CA PHE A 99 -5.27 8.43 -1.61
C PHE A 99 -6.23 9.48 -1.05
N HIS A 100 -6.18 9.68 0.27
CA HIS A 100 -7.05 10.63 0.97
C HIS A 100 -6.24 11.87 1.36
N ALA A 101 -6.34 12.93 0.55
CA ALA A 101 -5.73 14.22 0.85
C ALA A 101 -6.56 14.95 1.92
N HIS A 102 -6.06 14.98 3.15
CA HIS A 102 -6.69 15.72 4.25
C HIS A 102 -6.12 17.13 4.34
N TYR A 103 -6.94 18.15 4.10
CA TYR A 103 -6.51 19.55 4.06
C TYR A 103 -7.31 20.42 5.03
N ASN A 104 -6.69 21.52 5.47
CA ASN A 104 -7.29 22.45 6.44
C ASN A 104 -8.28 23.41 5.75
N GLU A 105 -9.51 23.45 6.24
CA GLU A 105 -10.58 24.30 5.72
C GLU A 105 -10.26 25.81 5.84
N LEU A 106 -9.53 26.21 6.88
CA LEU A 106 -9.12 27.61 7.05
C LEU A 106 -8.13 28.04 5.96
N MET A 107 -7.25 27.14 5.52
CA MET A 107 -6.31 27.42 4.43
C MET A 107 -7.04 27.53 3.09
N LEU A 108 -8.06 26.70 2.86
CA LEU A 108 -8.95 26.87 1.71
C LEU A 108 -9.69 28.22 1.79
N SER A 109 -10.27 28.57 2.93
CA SER A 109 -10.97 29.85 3.13
C SER A 109 -10.05 31.06 2.88
N LYS A 110 -8.81 31.00 3.35
CA LYS A 110 -7.79 32.02 3.05
C LYS A 110 -7.50 32.12 1.56
N ALA A 111 -7.38 30.99 0.86
CA ALA A 111 -7.20 30.95 -0.58
C ALA A 111 -8.38 31.61 -1.32
N CYS A 112 -9.62 31.36 -0.86
CA CYS A 112 -10.84 31.95 -1.39
C CYS A 112 -10.84 33.48 -1.36
N ASN A 113 -10.30 34.06 -0.28
CA ASN A 113 -10.28 35.50 -0.07
C ASN A 113 -9.17 36.19 -0.88
N ILE A 114 -8.02 35.52 -1.06
CA ILE A 114 -6.87 36.08 -1.78
C ILE A 114 -7.11 36.04 -3.30
N VAL A 115 -7.57 34.89 -3.81
CA VAL A 115 -7.72 34.67 -5.25
C VAL A 115 -9.21 34.72 -5.60
N ALA A 116 -9.77 35.91 -5.85
CA ALA A 116 -11.18 36.06 -6.21
C ALA A 116 -11.49 35.61 -7.66
N GLY A 117 -12.72 35.14 -7.92
CA GLY A 117 -13.16 34.75 -9.28
C GLY A 117 -12.41 33.56 -9.90
N SER A 118 -12.02 32.61 -9.07
CA SER A 118 -11.08 31.52 -9.36
C SER A 118 -11.69 30.15 -9.12
N GLU A 119 -10.97 29.10 -9.54
CA GLU A 119 -11.36 27.69 -9.43
C GLU A 119 -10.42 26.94 -8.48
N ASN A 120 -10.94 25.90 -7.83
CA ASN A 120 -10.09 24.95 -7.12
C ASN A 120 -9.56 23.90 -8.09
N ARG A 121 -8.26 23.60 -8.00
CA ARG A 121 -7.57 22.65 -8.87
C ARG A 121 -6.67 21.72 -8.06
N VAL A 122 -6.62 20.48 -8.50
CA VAL A 122 -5.63 19.49 -8.06
C VAL A 122 -4.57 19.40 -9.12
N TYR A 123 -3.38 19.85 -8.82
CA TYR A 123 -2.20 19.67 -9.65
C TYR A 123 -1.51 18.40 -9.21
N LEU A 124 -1.08 17.57 -10.15
CA LEU A 124 -0.37 16.35 -9.81
C LEU A 124 0.65 15.97 -10.88
N GLU A 125 1.71 15.31 -10.41
CA GLU A 125 2.86 14.87 -11.17
C GLU A 125 3.17 13.42 -10.76
N VAL A 126 3.31 12.54 -11.74
CA VAL A 126 3.83 11.18 -11.55
C VAL A 126 5.35 11.24 -11.61
N ASP A 127 6.00 10.95 -10.50
CA ASP A 127 7.46 11.01 -10.34
C ASP A 127 8.13 9.68 -10.69
N ASP A 128 7.53 8.57 -10.24
CA ASP A 128 8.00 7.22 -10.53
C ASP A 128 6.83 6.29 -10.84
N SER A 129 7.04 5.34 -11.76
CA SER A 129 6.00 4.41 -12.16
C SER A 129 6.55 3.13 -12.78
N PHE A 130 5.83 2.05 -12.55
CA PHE A 130 6.07 0.73 -13.14
C PHE A 130 4.76 0.14 -13.65
N ILE A 131 4.79 -0.45 -14.84
CA ILE A 131 3.69 -1.23 -15.41
C ILE A 131 4.28 -2.42 -16.16
N ALA A 132 3.77 -3.63 -15.89
CA ALA A 132 4.11 -4.84 -16.60
C ALA A 132 2.87 -5.71 -16.79
N ASP A 133 2.57 -6.06 -18.04
CA ASP A 133 1.63 -7.15 -18.33
C ASP A 133 2.37 -8.48 -18.16
N LEU A 134 2.11 -9.17 -17.04
CA LEU A 134 2.79 -10.41 -16.71
C LEU A 134 2.33 -11.59 -17.56
N SER A 135 1.29 -11.46 -18.39
CA SER A 135 0.93 -12.50 -19.36
C SER A 135 1.99 -12.68 -20.45
N GLN A 136 2.87 -11.67 -20.62
CA GLN A 136 3.92 -11.66 -21.63
C GLN A 136 5.26 -12.17 -21.08
N PRO A 137 5.96 -13.11 -21.76
CA PRO A 137 7.24 -13.65 -21.30
C PRO A 137 8.42 -12.67 -21.41
N ASN A 138 8.26 -11.58 -22.16
CA ASN A 138 9.24 -10.51 -22.32
C ASN A 138 8.87 -9.25 -21.51
N ASN A 139 8.10 -9.42 -20.43
CA ASN A 139 7.69 -8.30 -19.59
C ASN A 139 8.90 -7.64 -18.87
N PRO A 140 8.76 -6.38 -18.41
CA PRO A 140 9.87 -5.62 -17.82
C PRO A 140 10.56 -6.22 -16.58
N LEU A 141 9.95 -7.21 -15.89
CA LEU A 141 10.62 -7.90 -14.78
C LEU A 141 11.67 -8.91 -15.25
N ILE A 142 11.61 -9.34 -16.52
CA ILE A 142 12.45 -10.41 -17.07
C ILE A 142 13.66 -9.81 -17.77
N ALA A 143 14.84 -9.94 -17.13
CA ALA A 143 16.09 -9.47 -17.72
C ALA A 143 16.72 -10.45 -18.73
N SER A 144 16.40 -11.74 -18.63
CA SER A 144 16.97 -12.79 -19.48
C SER A 144 16.01 -13.98 -19.64
N HIS A 145 16.01 -14.59 -20.82
CA HIS A 145 15.21 -15.78 -21.12
C HIS A 145 15.56 -17.00 -20.27
N ASP A 146 16.79 -17.09 -19.73
CA ASP A 146 17.20 -18.19 -18.85
C ASP A 146 16.62 -18.04 -17.43
N ASP A 147 16.21 -16.82 -17.08
CA ASP A 147 15.69 -16.42 -15.78
C ASP A 147 14.20 -16.13 -15.81
N VAL A 148 13.43 -17.04 -16.39
CA VAL A 148 11.97 -16.94 -16.45
C VAL A 148 11.32 -18.22 -15.93
N ALA A 149 10.22 -18.07 -15.21
CA ALA A 149 9.27 -19.13 -14.88
C ALA A 149 7.85 -18.67 -15.22
N LYS A 150 7.05 -19.61 -15.73
CA LYS A 150 5.61 -19.43 -15.87
C LYS A 150 4.92 -19.95 -14.61
N LEU A 151 4.21 -19.08 -13.92
CA LEU A 151 3.36 -19.44 -12.79
C LEU A 151 1.91 -19.52 -13.24
N LYS A 152 1.18 -20.53 -12.78
CA LYS A 152 -0.27 -20.58 -12.87
C LYS A 152 -0.87 -20.26 -11.51
N ILE A 153 -1.67 -19.20 -11.42
CA ILE A 153 -2.26 -18.68 -10.18
C ILE A 153 -3.68 -18.23 -10.47
N ASP A 154 -4.65 -18.74 -9.70
CA ASP A 154 -6.05 -18.30 -9.78
C ASP A 154 -6.66 -18.31 -11.21
N GLY A 155 -6.28 -19.35 -11.98
CA GLY A 155 -6.71 -19.55 -13.36
C GLY A 155 -5.92 -18.77 -14.42
N GLU A 156 -5.02 -17.86 -14.02
CA GLU A 156 -4.17 -17.07 -14.92
C GLU A 156 -2.77 -17.66 -15.06
N GLU A 157 -2.12 -17.41 -16.19
CA GLU A 157 -0.69 -17.68 -16.39
C GLU A 157 0.10 -16.36 -16.40
N ILE A 158 1.14 -16.28 -15.56
CA ILE A 158 2.02 -15.11 -15.47
C ILE A 158 3.49 -15.51 -15.59
N TRP A 159 4.32 -14.65 -16.15
CA TRP A 159 5.76 -14.84 -16.29
C TRP A 159 6.53 -13.99 -15.28
N VAL A 160 7.36 -14.64 -14.49
CA VAL A 160 8.10 -14.02 -13.38
C VAL A 160 9.59 -14.42 -13.42
N PRO A 161 10.49 -13.57 -12.87
CA PRO A 161 11.91 -13.90 -12.83
C PRO A 161 12.23 -14.87 -11.69
N LYS A 162 12.88 -15.99 -12.00
CA LYS A 162 13.18 -17.04 -11.01
C LYS A 162 14.15 -16.54 -9.95
N LYS A 163 15.29 -15.99 -10.36
CA LYS A 163 16.39 -15.58 -9.46
C LYS A 163 15.93 -14.52 -8.46
N GLY A 164 15.15 -13.53 -8.90
CA GLY A 164 14.62 -12.49 -8.01
C GLY A 164 13.75 -13.07 -6.90
N LEU A 165 12.78 -13.92 -7.27
CA LEU A 165 11.91 -14.59 -6.32
C LEU A 165 12.67 -15.57 -5.41
N SER A 166 13.55 -16.41 -5.97
CA SER A 166 14.37 -17.35 -5.20
C SER A 166 15.31 -16.66 -4.21
N TYR A 167 15.85 -15.50 -4.57
CA TYR A 167 16.72 -14.73 -3.68
C TYR A 167 15.99 -14.23 -2.43
N HIS A 168 14.75 -13.75 -2.61
CA HIS A 168 13.96 -13.18 -1.50
C HIS A 168 13.12 -14.21 -0.75
N SER A 169 12.82 -15.35 -1.36
CA SER A 169 11.93 -16.38 -0.83
C SER A 169 12.56 -17.76 -0.90
N LYS A 170 12.76 -18.37 0.28
CA LYS A 170 13.24 -19.75 0.38
C LYS A 170 12.24 -20.75 -0.23
N PHE A 171 10.95 -20.44 -0.18
CA PHE A 171 9.93 -21.25 -0.86
C PHE A 171 10.21 -21.27 -2.36
N PHE A 172 10.32 -20.10 -3.01
CA PHE A 172 10.52 -20.02 -4.45
C PHE A 172 11.87 -20.55 -4.91
N ASP A 173 12.91 -20.46 -4.08
CA ASP A 173 14.18 -21.14 -4.35
C ASP A 173 14.01 -22.66 -4.49
N VAL A 174 13.38 -23.28 -3.50
CA VAL A 174 13.09 -24.72 -3.53
C VAL A 174 12.09 -25.06 -4.64
N PHE A 175 11.09 -24.22 -4.86
CA PHE A 175 10.04 -24.45 -5.85
C PHE A 175 10.58 -24.44 -7.29
N PHE A 176 11.50 -23.52 -7.62
CA PHE A 176 12.08 -23.45 -8.96
C PHE A 176 13.29 -24.37 -9.14
N ASN A 177 14.15 -24.48 -8.12
CA ASN A 177 15.44 -25.17 -8.25
C ASN A 177 15.44 -26.60 -7.68
N GLY A 178 14.44 -26.98 -6.88
CA GLY A 178 14.31 -28.32 -6.30
C GLY A 178 13.84 -29.39 -7.28
N ASP A 179 13.92 -30.65 -6.90
CA ASP A 179 13.60 -31.80 -7.77
C ASP A 179 12.11 -32.16 -7.70
N PHE A 180 11.24 -31.19 -8.02
CA PHE A 180 9.80 -31.41 -8.09
C PHE A 180 9.33 -31.74 -9.51
N LYS A 181 8.20 -32.45 -9.61
CA LYS A 181 7.58 -32.82 -10.89
C LYS A 181 7.18 -31.61 -11.73
N GLU A 182 6.98 -30.44 -11.12
CA GLU A 182 6.63 -29.20 -11.85
C GLU A 182 7.73 -28.77 -12.83
N LYS A 183 9.00 -29.16 -12.62
CA LYS A 183 10.08 -28.96 -13.61
C LYS A 183 9.81 -29.63 -14.96
N SER A 184 8.94 -30.65 -15.02
CA SER A 184 8.66 -31.40 -16.26
C SER A 184 7.55 -30.78 -17.12
N GLU A 185 6.79 -29.82 -16.59
CA GLU A 185 5.63 -29.21 -17.26
C GLU A 185 5.86 -27.75 -17.68
N ASP A 186 7.06 -27.19 -17.45
CA ASP A 186 7.43 -25.78 -17.73
C ASP A 186 6.42 -24.74 -17.17
N CYS A 187 5.61 -25.15 -16.20
CA CYS A 187 4.57 -24.35 -15.58
C CYS A 187 4.44 -24.75 -14.11
N TYR A 188 4.51 -23.76 -13.23
CA TYR A 188 4.48 -23.97 -11.79
C TYR A 188 3.15 -23.48 -11.23
N GLU A 189 2.35 -24.37 -10.66
CA GLU A 189 1.01 -24.00 -10.16
C GLU A 189 1.05 -23.62 -8.67
N LEU A 190 0.56 -22.42 -8.34
CA LEU A 190 0.29 -22.00 -6.96
C LEU A 190 -1.21 -22.14 -6.68
N LYS A 191 -1.56 -23.16 -5.90
CA LYS A 191 -2.94 -23.45 -5.51
C LYS A 191 -3.36 -22.58 -4.32
N ASP A 192 -4.66 -22.28 -4.25
CA ASP A 192 -5.29 -21.57 -3.14
C ASP A 192 -4.73 -20.16 -2.86
N ILE A 193 -4.13 -19.53 -3.87
CA ILE A 193 -3.67 -18.14 -3.83
C ILE A 193 -4.45 -17.33 -4.85
N LYS A 194 -5.02 -16.21 -4.43
CA LYS A 194 -5.65 -15.22 -5.31
C LYS A 194 -4.60 -14.39 -5.99
N LEU A 195 -4.74 -14.16 -7.29
CA LEU A 195 -3.78 -13.35 -8.05
C LEU A 195 -3.71 -11.91 -7.52
N GLU A 196 -4.86 -11.35 -7.13
CA GLU A 196 -4.96 -9.98 -6.64
C GLU A 196 -4.21 -9.76 -5.32
N ASP A 197 -4.09 -10.80 -4.48
CA ASP A 197 -3.28 -10.79 -3.26
C ASP A 197 -1.80 -11.01 -3.57
N PHE A 198 -1.49 -11.78 -4.62
CA PHE A 198 -0.12 -12.09 -5.04
C PHE A 198 0.58 -10.91 -5.74
N LEU A 199 -0.14 -10.08 -6.50
CA LEU A 199 0.46 -8.95 -7.23
C LEU A 199 1.15 -7.93 -6.29
N PRO A 200 0.53 -7.47 -5.18
CA PRO A 200 1.23 -6.63 -4.19
C PRO A 200 2.45 -7.31 -3.58
N PHE A 201 2.37 -8.62 -3.29
CA PHE A 201 3.51 -9.41 -2.80
C PHE A 201 4.67 -9.37 -3.81
N LEU A 202 4.38 -9.64 -5.08
CA LEU A 202 5.37 -9.65 -6.16
C LEU A 202 5.98 -8.26 -6.36
N GLY A 203 5.16 -7.20 -6.32
CA GLY A 203 5.65 -5.83 -6.41
C GLY A 203 6.64 -5.48 -5.28
N ILE A 204 6.38 -5.92 -4.04
CA ILE A 204 7.32 -5.72 -2.92
C ILE A 204 8.62 -6.50 -3.13
N VAL A 205 8.55 -7.75 -3.62
CA VAL A 205 9.74 -8.56 -3.95
C VAL A 205 10.63 -7.85 -4.98
N HIS A 206 10.01 -7.15 -5.93
CA HIS A 206 10.70 -6.37 -6.96
C HIS A 206 10.99 -4.91 -6.56
N CYS A 207 10.91 -4.58 -5.26
CA CYS A 207 11.21 -3.26 -4.73
C CYS A 207 10.35 -2.13 -5.33
N LEU A 208 9.15 -2.43 -5.82
CA LEU A 208 8.23 -1.43 -6.33
C LEU A 208 7.61 -0.61 -5.18
N ALA A 209 7.14 0.59 -5.51
CA ALA A 209 6.47 1.50 -4.59
C ALA A 209 5.02 1.07 -4.28
N VAL A 210 4.82 -0.17 -3.82
CA VAL A 210 3.51 -0.72 -3.46
C VAL A 210 3.09 -0.24 -2.06
N PRO A 211 1.95 0.46 -1.92
CA PRO A 211 1.42 0.84 -0.61
C PRO A 211 0.98 -0.38 0.21
N ILE A 212 1.12 -0.31 1.53
CA ILE A 212 0.53 -1.25 2.47
C ILE A 212 -0.47 -0.47 3.33
N ASP A 213 -1.65 -1.02 3.50
CA ASP A 213 -2.74 -0.42 4.26
C ASP A 213 -3.42 -1.44 5.18
N GLU A 214 -4.47 -1.00 5.87
CA GLU A 214 -5.25 -1.83 6.77
C GLU A 214 -5.89 -3.07 6.14
N ASN A 215 -6.13 -3.05 4.83
CA ASN A 215 -6.80 -4.14 4.10
C ASN A 215 -5.80 -5.14 3.54
N SER A 216 -4.63 -4.68 3.11
CA SER A 216 -3.59 -5.49 2.47
C SER A 216 -2.61 -6.13 3.45
N LEU A 217 -2.39 -5.52 4.62
CA LEU A 217 -1.35 -5.95 5.57
C LEU A 217 -1.47 -7.42 5.97
N GLU A 218 -2.66 -7.87 6.36
CA GLU A 218 -2.84 -9.24 6.86
C GLU A 218 -2.62 -10.28 5.74
N GLY A 219 -3.11 -10.01 4.53
CA GLY A 219 -2.88 -10.88 3.37
C GLY A 219 -1.39 -10.97 3.01
N LEU A 220 -0.70 -9.82 2.97
CA LEU A 220 0.74 -9.76 2.70
C LEU A 220 1.57 -10.48 3.77
N LEU A 221 1.22 -10.33 5.05
CA LEU A 221 1.86 -11.05 6.15
C LEU A 221 1.72 -12.57 5.99
N LYS A 222 0.52 -13.05 5.69
CA LYS A 222 0.26 -14.49 5.46
C LYS A 222 1.05 -15.03 4.27
N LEU A 223 1.05 -14.31 3.14
CA LEU A 223 1.86 -14.68 1.97
C LEU A 223 3.37 -14.63 2.28
N GLY A 224 3.82 -13.63 3.02
CA GLY A 224 5.19 -13.49 3.48
C GLY A 224 5.65 -14.67 4.34
N ASP A 225 4.85 -15.12 5.31
CA ASP A 225 5.17 -16.30 6.12
C ASP A 225 5.09 -17.58 5.29
N PHE A 226 4.04 -17.74 4.47
CA PHE A 226 3.83 -18.92 3.63
C PHE A 226 4.99 -19.13 2.67
N PHE A 227 5.35 -18.10 1.89
CA PHE A 227 6.47 -18.13 0.96
C PHE A 227 7.83 -17.93 1.63
N ARG A 228 7.91 -17.78 2.96
CA ARG A 228 9.18 -17.52 3.66
C ARG A 228 9.95 -16.35 3.05
N CYS A 229 9.25 -15.26 2.75
CA CYS A 229 9.76 -14.10 2.01
C CYS A 229 10.07 -12.95 2.97
N LYS A 230 11.36 -12.77 3.28
CA LYS A 230 11.78 -11.83 4.33
C LYS A 230 11.50 -10.37 3.99
N ILE A 231 11.73 -9.95 2.75
CA ILE A 231 11.53 -8.55 2.34
C ILE A 231 10.07 -8.10 2.50
N VAL A 232 9.12 -9.00 2.24
CA VAL A 232 7.69 -8.72 2.43
C VAL A 232 7.34 -8.64 3.90
N LEU A 233 7.83 -9.57 4.73
CA LEU A 233 7.64 -9.53 6.18
C LEU A 233 8.23 -8.27 6.80
N ASP A 234 9.45 -7.89 6.43
CA ASP A 234 10.13 -6.70 6.95
C ASP A 234 9.32 -5.41 6.63
N ARG A 235 8.81 -5.27 5.41
CA ARG A 235 7.97 -4.12 5.01
C ARG A 235 6.62 -4.10 5.74
N CYS A 236 6.01 -5.26 5.95
CA CYS A 236 4.78 -5.38 6.74
C CYS A 236 5.01 -5.08 8.22
N GLU A 237 6.14 -5.53 8.80
CA GLU A 237 6.54 -5.22 10.17
C GLU A 237 6.67 -3.71 10.37
N GLU A 238 7.34 -3.02 9.46
CA GLU A 238 7.52 -1.57 9.52
C GLU A 238 6.18 -0.83 9.54
N TYR A 239 5.25 -1.21 8.66
CA TYR A 239 3.91 -0.64 8.66
C TYR A 239 3.17 -0.96 9.98
N LEU A 240 3.15 -2.23 10.41
CA LEU A 240 2.43 -2.67 11.61
C LEU A 240 2.93 -1.97 12.89
N LYS A 241 4.24 -1.78 13.04
CA LYS A 241 4.86 -1.05 14.17
C LYS A 241 4.37 0.39 14.24
N ASN A 242 4.25 1.06 13.09
CA ASN A 242 3.91 2.47 12.99
C ASN A 242 2.41 2.75 12.84
N ALA A 243 1.60 1.73 12.51
CA ALA A 243 0.18 1.92 12.28
C ALA A 243 -0.55 2.50 13.52
N PRO A 244 -1.50 3.42 13.36
CA PRO A 244 -2.25 3.97 14.48
C PRO A 244 -3.03 2.88 15.25
N ILE A 245 -3.10 2.98 16.57
CA ILE A 245 -3.85 2.04 17.43
C ILE A 245 -5.34 1.97 17.04
N LYS A 246 -5.88 3.07 16.50
CA LYS A 246 -7.27 3.12 16.02
C LYS A 246 -7.50 2.19 14.83
N ILE A 247 -6.51 2.02 13.97
CA ILE A 247 -6.58 1.15 12.79
C ILE A 247 -6.21 -0.27 13.19
N PHE A 248 -5.09 -0.42 13.91
CA PHE A 248 -4.65 -1.71 14.44
C PHE A 248 -4.59 -1.65 15.97
N PRO A 249 -5.64 -2.11 16.66
CA PRO A 249 -5.66 -2.21 18.12
C PRO A 249 -4.48 -3.04 18.63
N LEU A 250 -4.04 -2.74 19.86
CA LEU A 250 -2.88 -3.38 20.47
C LEU A 250 -2.92 -4.92 20.40
N LEU A 251 -4.09 -5.52 20.71
CA LEU A 251 -4.27 -6.96 20.66
C LEU A 251 -4.03 -7.51 19.25
N LYS A 252 -4.68 -6.92 18.24
CA LYS A 252 -4.53 -7.33 16.83
C LYS A 252 -3.07 -7.22 16.35
N LYS A 253 -2.34 -6.18 16.77
CA LYS A 253 -0.91 -6.05 16.44
C LYS A 253 -0.08 -7.21 16.99
N LEU A 254 -0.35 -7.59 18.24
CA LEU A 254 0.35 -8.68 18.88
C LEU A 254 -0.02 -10.03 18.26
N GLU A 255 -1.31 -10.27 17.95
CA GLU A 255 -1.79 -11.48 17.29
C GLU A 255 -1.11 -11.69 15.94
N LEU A 256 -1.12 -10.68 15.07
CA LEU A 256 -0.44 -10.74 13.77
C LEU A 256 1.05 -11.01 13.90
N ALA A 257 1.70 -10.38 14.90
CA ALA A 257 3.12 -10.57 15.15
C ALA A 257 3.45 -11.96 15.71
N GLU A 258 2.58 -12.55 16.53
CA GLU A 258 2.72 -13.94 17.01
C GLU A 258 2.51 -14.94 15.87
N GLU A 259 1.40 -14.82 15.12
CA GLU A 259 1.05 -15.72 14.02
C GLU A 259 2.17 -15.79 12.96
N CYS A 260 2.72 -14.64 12.59
CA CYS A 260 3.79 -14.53 11.60
C CYS A 260 5.21 -14.58 12.21
N LYS A 261 5.33 -14.87 13.52
CA LYS A 261 6.61 -15.05 14.24
C LYS A 261 7.55 -13.83 14.15
N LEU A 262 6.97 -12.63 14.12
CA LEU A 262 7.63 -11.32 13.99
C LEU A 262 8.22 -10.85 15.33
N LYS A 263 9.32 -11.47 15.75
CA LYS A 263 9.92 -11.23 17.08
C LYS A 263 10.25 -9.76 17.35
N SER A 264 10.76 -9.04 16.36
CA SER A 264 11.07 -7.60 16.51
C SER A 264 9.81 -6.79 16.76
N THR A 265 8.73 -7.06 16.02
CA THR A 265 7.42 -6.43 16.23
C THR A 265 6.85 -6.73 17.60
N LEU A 266 6.94 -7.97 18.08
CA LEU A 266 6.49 -8.31 19.44
C LEU A 266 7.23 -7.50 20.52
N ALA A 267 8.56 -7.42 20.42
CA ALA A 267 9.36 -6.65 21.36
C ALA A 267 9.01 -5.16 21.33
N ASP A 268 8.84 -4.57 20.14
CA ASP A 268 8.50 -3.16 19.97
C ASP A 268 7.09 -2.84 20.50
N VAL A 269 6.09 -3.64 20.12
CA VAL A 269 4.69 -3.43 20.52
C VAL A 269 4.50 -3.61 22.03
N ILE A 270 5.06 -4.66 22.63
CA ILE A 270 5.02 -4.88 24.09
C ILE A 270 5.82 -3.77 24.81
N GLY A 271 6.96 -3.37 24.26
CA GLY A 271 7.80 -2.30 24.80
C GLY A 271 7.08 -0.96 24.86
N LYS A 272 6.34 -0.59 23.81
CA LYS A 272 5.59 0.68 23.71
C LYS A 272 4.29 0.68 24.50
N ALA A 273 3.65 -0.47 24.68
CA ALA A 273 2.39 -0.56 25.41
C ALA A 273 2.54 -0.25 26.91
N SER A 274 1.51 0.35 27.51
CA SER A 274 1.45 0.52 28.97
C SER A 274 1.12 -0.82 29.64
N THR A 275 1.62 -1.02 30.86
CA THR A 275 1.30 -2.24 31.61
C THR A 275 -0.17 -2.38 31.93
N VAL A 276 -0.90 -1.27 32.09
CA VAL A 276 -2.36 -1.29 32.27
C VAL A 276 -3.06 -1.86 31.04
N GLN A 277 -2.66 -1.44 29.83
CA GLN A 277 -3.22 -1.99 28.59
C GLN A 277 -2.94 -3.49 28.47
N LEU A 278 -1.69 -3.90 28.73
CA LEU A 278 -1.28 -5.31 28.64
C LEU A 278 -1.95 -6.19 29.70
N LYS A 279 -2.22 -5.68 30.92
CA LYS A 279 -2.94 -6.42 31.97
C LYS A 279 -4.45 -6.53 31.70
N ARG A 280 -5.03 -5.58 30.96
CA ARG A 280 -6.47 -5.55 30.63
C ARG A 280 -6.83 -6.32 29.37
N MET A 281 -5.85 -6.66 28.53
CA MET A 281 -6.11 -7.41 27.30
C MET A 281 -6.47 -8.86 27.63
N THR A 282 -7.43 -9.41 26.90
CA THR A 282 -7.73 -10.85 26.92
C THR A 282 -7.05 -11.45 25.70
N TRP A 283 -6.08 -12.35 25.92
CA TRP A 283 -5.41 -13.07 24.85
C TRP A 283 -6.16 -14.37 24.56
N GLU A 284 -6.54 -14.59 23.31
CA GLU A 284 -7.14 -15.85 22.90
C GLU A 284 -6.04 -16.82 22.43
N GLY A 285 -5.99 -18.02 23.03
CA GLY A 285 -4.98 -19.04 22.71
C GLY A 285 -3.71 -18.98 23.58
N GLU A 286 -2.67 -19.71 23.17
CA GLU A 286 -1.39 -19.76 23.89
C GLU A 286 -0.38 -18.77 23.31
N MET A 287 0.17 -17.90 24.16
CA MET A 287 1.29 -17.02 23.78
C MET A 287 2.60 -17.81 23.64
N SER A 288 3.40 -17.47 22.63
CA SER A 288 4.76 -18.01 22.51
C SER A 288 5.58 -17.78 23.79
N ALA A 289 6.52 -18.69 24.06
CA ALA A 289 7.46 -18.54 25.18
C ALA A 289 8.24 -17.21 25.11
N TYR A 290 8.47 -16.70 23.90
CA TYR A 290 9.12 -15.42 23.67
C TYR A 290 8.25 -14.26 24.14
N ALA A 291 7.00 -14.17 23.70
CA ALA A 291 6.11 -13.10 24.15
C ALA A 291 5.78 -13.19 25.65
N ARG A 292 5.63 -14.39 26.22
CA ARG A 292 5.50 -14.57 27.68
C ARG A 292 6.69 -14.00 28.44
N SER A 293 7.91 -14.23 27.92
CA SER A 293 9.14 -13.69 28.52
C SER A 293 9.19 -12.16 28.43
N LEU A 294 8.78 -11.58 27.29
CA LEU A 294 8.70 -10.13 27.10
C LEU A 294 7.69 -9.48 28.05
N MET A 295 6.50 -10.06 28.19
CA MET A 295 5.47 -9.60 29.13
C MET A 295 5.98 -9.63 30.58
N SER A 296 6.62 -10.73 30.99
CA SER A 296 7.20 -10.87 32.33
C SER A 296 8.28 -9.80 32.60
N LEU A 297 9.13 -9.52 31.61
CA LEU A 297 10.14 -8.46 31.74
C LEU A 297 9.47 -7.07 31.88
N LYS A 298 8.46 -6.79 31.06
CA LYS A 298 7.73 -5.51 31.07
C LYS A 298 7.00 -5.27 32.39
N PHE A 299 6.38 -6.29 32.98
CA PHE A 299 5.68 -6.14 34.26
C PHE A 299 6.64 -5.90 35.43
N ARG A 300 7.80 -6.59 35.47
CA ARG A 300 8.80 -6.39 36.52
C ARG A 300 9.35 -4.96 36.59
N LEU A 301 9.53 -4.31 35.44
CA LEU A 301 10.06 -2.94 35.37
C LEU A 301 9.11 -1.87 35.95
N ASN A 302 7.81 -2.15 36.00
CA ASN A 302 6.80 -1.18 36.45
C ASN A 302 6.29 -1.44 37.88
N ASP A 303 6.72 -2.52 38.52
CA ASP A 303 6.47 -2.82 39.93
C ASP A 303 7.63 -2.30 40.83
N SER A 304 8.54 -1.47 40.27
CA SER A 304 9.68 -0.81 40.93
C SER A 304 9.43 0.70 41.06
#